data_AF-A0A9D5QK65-F1
#
_entry.id   AF-A0A9D5QK65-F1
#
_cell.length_a   1.000
_cell.length_b   1.000
_cell.length_c   1.000
_cell.angle_alpha   90.00
_cell.angle_beta   90.00
_cell.angle_gamma   90.00
#
_symmetry.space_group_name_H-M   'P 1'
#
loop_
_entity.id
_entity.type
_entity.pdbx_description
1 polymer ?
#
loop_
_entity_poly.entity_id
_entity_poly.type
_entity_poly.pdbx_seq_one_letter_code
_entity_poly.pdbx_strand_id
1 'polypeptide(L)'
;MVPSWNSQRFFHAISRVTALLLIISAVGAWAFFSYENRLTTLDLDPIQSSADKDINVILLVIDTLRSDHLGCYGYSRPTSPCMDSLARDEIFFKNSYSHTSWTKPSVATILTSLYPSVHT
;
A
#
# COMPACT_ATOMS: atom_id res chain seq x y z
N MET A 1 -63.54 -27.06 -19.59
CA MET A 1 -62.20 -27.44 -20.12
C MET A 1 -61.16 -26.99 -19.11
N VAL A 2 -60.62 -27.93 -18.32
CA VAL A 2 -59.60 -27.61 -17.30
C VAL A 2 -58.24 -27.52 -18.01
N PRO A 3 -57.46 -26.42 -17.86
CA PRO A 3 -56.14 -26.32 -18.46
C PRO A 3 -55.25 -27.43 -17.89
N SER A 4 -54.73 -28.32 -18.76
CA SER A 4 -53.78 -29.35 -18.35
C SER A 4 -52.48 -28.68 -17.92
N TRP A 5 -52.34 -28.47 -16.62
CA TRP A 5 -51.17 -27.89 -15.99
C TRP A 5 -49.97 -28.82 -16.24
N ASN A 6 -49.04 -28.41 -17.09
CA ASN A 6 -47.89 -29.24 -17.49
C ASN A 6 -46.82 -29.19 -16.37
N SER A 7 -47.05 -29.97 -15.32
CA SER A 7 -46.20 -30.06 -14.12
C SER A 7 -44.73 -30.30 -14.45
N GLN A 8 -44.44 -31.03 -15.53
CA GLN A 8 -43.08 -31.25 -16.04
C GLN A 8 -42.35 -29.92 -16.32
N ARG A 9 -43.00 -28.95 -16.98
CA ARG A 9 -42.38 -27.64 -17.29
C ARG A 9 -42.15 -26.80 -16.04
N PHE A 10 -43.02 -26.92 -15.03
CA PHE A 10 -42.89 -26.23 -13.76
C PHE A 10 -41.76 -26.82 -12.90
N PHE A 11 -41.65 -28.14 -12.81
CA PHE A 11 -40.53 -28.81 -12.13
C PHE A 11 -39.20 -28.53 -12.84
N HIS A 12 -39.17 -28.52 -14.19
CA HIS A 12 -37.99 -28.09 -14.94
C HIS A 12 -37.65 -26.61 -14.72
N ALA A 13 -38.64 -25.73 -14.54
CA ALA A 13 -38.39 -24.31 -14.25
C ALA A 13 -37.81 -24.11 -12.84
N ILE A 14 -38.36 -24.77 -11.83
CA ILE A 14 -37.84 -24.73 -10.45
C ILE A 14 -36.42 -25.31 -10.40
N SER A 15 -36.19 -26.47 -11.04
CA SER A 15 -34.87 -27.11 -11.09
C SER A 15 -33.82 -26.23 -11.80
N ARG A 16 -34.21 -25.46 -12.83
CA ARG A 16 -33.31 -24.51 -13.50
C ARG A 16 -32.97 -23.31 -12.60
N VAL A 17 -33.95 -22.78 -11.87
CA VAL A 17 -33.72 -21.66 -10.95
C VAL A 17 -32.82 -22.07 -9.78
N THR A 18 -33.05 -23.24 -9.18
CA THR A 18 -32.19 -23.73 -8.08
C THR A 18 -30.77 -24.04 -8.57
N ALA A 19 -30.62 -24.62 -9.76
CA ALA A 19 -29.31 -24.82 -10.36
C ALA A 19 -28.56 -23.51 -10.60
N LEU A 20 -29.25 -22.46 -11.08
CA LEU A 20 -28.64 -21.13 -11.27
C LEU A 20 -28.22 -20.50 -9.95
N LEU A 21 -29.03 -20.61 -8.90
CA LEU A 21 -28.68 -20.08 -7.57
C LEU A 21 -27.45 -20.79 -6.98
N LEU A 22 -27.34 -22.11 -7.15
CA LEU A 22 -26.17 -22.87 -6.72
C LEU A 22 -24.91 -22.49 -7.51
N ILE A 23 -25.03 -22.28 -8.82
CA ILE A 23 -23.90 -21.82 -9.65
C ILE A 23 -23.45 -20.43 -9.21
N ILE A 24 -24.37 -19.49 -8.99
CA ILE A 24 -24.04 -18.14 -8.53
C ILE A 24 -23.36 -18.19 -7.15
N SER A 25 -23.87 -18.99 -6.22
CA SER A 25 -23.25 -19.18 -4.90
C SER A 25 -21.86 -19.80 -5.01
N ALA A 26 -21.67 -20.78 -5.90
CA ALA A 26 -20.38 -21.45 -6.09
C ALA A 26 -19.35 -20.51 -6.73
N VAL A 27 -19.76 -19.72 -7.74
CA VAL A 27 -18.90 -18.69 -8.36
C VAL A 27 -18.55 -17.60 -7.37
N GLY A 28 -19.52 -17.15 -6.55
CA GLY A 28 -19.29 -16.18 -5.49
C GLY A 28 -18.32 -16.68 -4.43
N ALA A 29 -18.49 -17.92 -3.97
CA ALA A 29 -17.59 -18.55 -3.01
C ALA A 29 -16.18 -18.75 -3.59
N TRP A 30 -16.08 -19.18 -4.85
CA TRP A 30 -14.79 -19.30 -5.55
C TRP A 30 -14.09 -17.95 -5.68
N ALA A 31 -14.81 -16.91 -6.11
CA ALA A 31 -14.26 -15.56 -6.23
C ALA A 31 -13.81 -14.99 -4.88
N PHE A 32 -14.59 -15.21 -3.82
CA PHE A 32 -14.24 -14.78 -2.46
C PHE A 32 -12.98 -15.49 -1.93
N PHE A 33 -12.91 -16.82 -2.09
CA PHE A 33 -11.76 -17.62 -1.68
C PHE A 33 -10.50 -17.27 -2.50
N SER A 34 -10.65 -17.03 -3.81
CA SER A 34 -9.56 -16.55 -4.67
C SER A 34 -9.09 -15.14 -4.29
N TYR A 35 -9.99 -14.28 -3.82
CA TYR A 35 -9.65 -12.95 -3.34
C TYR A 35 -8.85 -13.00 -2.03
N GLU A 36 -9.29 -13.77 -1.04
CA GLU A 36 -8.54 -13.96 0.22
C GLU A 36 -7.16 -14.59 -0.01
N ASN A 37 -7.07 -15.62 -0.86
CA ASN A 37 -5.78 -16.20 -1.23
C ASN A 37 -4.87 -15.17 -1.91
N ARG A 38 -5.42 -14.30 -2.75
CA ARG A 38 -4.65 -13.24 -3.43
C ARG A 38 -4.19 -12.15 -2.47
N LEU A 39 -4.95 -11.81 -1.43
CA LEU A 39 -4.52 -10.86 -0.39
C LEU A 39 -3.39 -11.43 0.49
N THR A 40 -3.40 -12.75 0.70
CA THR A 40 -2.35 -13.45 1.47
C THR A 40 -1.05 -13.56 0.66
N THR A 41 -1.16 -13.60 -0.67
CA THR A 41 -0.04 -13.55 -1.63
C THR A 41 0.09 -12.19 -2.31
N LEU A 42 -0.42 -11.09 -1.73
CA LEU A 42 0.05 -9.76 -2.11
C LEU A 42 1.46 -9.64 -1.52
N ASP A 43 2.36 -10.30 -2.26
CA ASP A 43 3.78 -10.40 -2.10
C ASP A 43 4.35 -8.99 -1.89
N LEU A 44 4.67 -8.66 -0.63
CA LEU A 44 6.04 -8.26 -0.44
C LEU A 44 6.84 -9.49 -0.82
N ASP A 45 7.29 -9.56 -2.09
CA ASP A 45 8.31 -10.53 -2.47
C ASP A 45 9.32 -10.47 -1.34
N PRO A 46 9.59 -11.59 -0.62
CA PRO A 46 10.57 -11.54 0.44
C PRO A 46 11.80 -10.96 -0.24
N ILE A 47 12.20 -9.75 0.17
CA ILE A 47 13.32 -9.03 -0.43
C ILE A 47 14.41 -10.08 -0.40
N GLN A 48 14.68 -10.67 -1.58
CA GLN A 48 15.75 -11.61 -1.72
C GLN A 48 16.91 -10.73 -1.40
N SER A 49 17.42 -10.90 -0.19
CA SER A 49 18.59 -10.20 0.27
C SER A 49 19.70 -10.79 -0.59
N SER A 50 19.81 -10.28 -1.81
CA SER A 50 21.06 -9.92 -2.40
C SER A 50 21.68 -8.89 -1.44
N ALA A 51 22.01 -9.33 -0.23
CA ALA A 51 23.11 -8.78 0.51
C ALA A 51 24.34 -9.12 -0.33
N ASP A 52 24.42 -8.43 -1.46
CA ASP A 52 25.68 -7.97 -1.96
C ASP A 52 26.34 -7.33 -0.75
N LYS A 53 27.42 -7.93 -0.26
CA LYS A 53 28.08 -7.52 0.98
C LYS A 53 28.63 -6.10 0.91
N ASP A 54 28.50 -5.46 -0.25
CA ASP A 54 29.07 -4.18 -0.63
C ASP A 54 27.99 -3.10 -0.87
N ILE A 55 26.80 -3.22 -0.28
CA ILE A 55 25.82 -2.12 -0.29
C ILE A 55 26.32 -0.97 0.59
N ASN A 56 26.63 0.16 -0.04
CA ASN A 56 26.94 1.40 0.63
C ASN A 56 25.64 2.18 0.91
N VAL A 57 25.44 2.57 2.16
CA VAL A 57 24.28 3.39 2.57
C VAL A 57 24.76 4.80 2.92
N ILE A 58 24.20 5.80 2.25
CA ILE A 58 24.47 7.22 2.51
C ILE A 58 23.23 7.83 3.17
N LEU A 59 23.35 8.21 4.45
CA LEU A 59 22.33 8.94 5.18
C LEU A 59 22.67 10.44 5.18
N LEU A 60 21.94 11.22 4.37
CA LEU A 60 22.08 12.68 4.32
C LEU A 60 21.11 13.35 5.31
N VAL A 61 21.65 14.04 6.31
CA VAL A 61 20.86 14.82 7.28
C VAL A 61 21.17 16.30 7.09
N ILE A 62 20.13 17.12 6.90
CA ILE A 62 20.25 18.56 6.70
C ILE A 62 19.60 19.28 7.89
N ASP A 63 20.31 20.22 8.49
CA ASP A 63 19.83 20.96 9.66
C ASP A 63 18.97 22.16 9.25
N THR A 64 17.90 22.42 10.01
CA THR A 64 16.97 23.55 9.82
C THR A 64 16.28 23.68 8.46
N LEU A 65 16.29 22.63 7.64
CA LEU A 65 15.64 22.63 6.32
C LEU A 65 14.10 22.56 6.46
N ARG A 66 13.40 23.51 5.84
CA ARG A 66 11.93 23.53 5.80
C ARG A 66 11.42 22.99 4.47
N SER A 67 10.40 22.13 4.51
CA SER A 67 9.84 21.49 3.32
C SER A 67 9.21 22.48 2.33
N ASP A 68 8.55 23.54 2.79
CA ASP A 68 7.90 24.54 1.93
C ASP A 68 8.86 25.46 1.17
N HIS A 69 10.18 25.30 1.37
CA HIS A 69 11.23 25.99 0.61
C HIS A 69 11.93 25.07 -0.40
N LEU A 70 11.35 23.91 -0.68
CA LEU A 70 11.83 22.95 -1.68
C LEU A 70 10.90 22.92 -2.89
N GLY A 71 11.47 22.93 -4.09
CA GLY A 71 10.71 22.88 -5.35
C GLY A 71 9.87 21.61 -5.49
N CYS A 72 10.37 20.46 -5.02
CA CYS A 72 9.63 19.20 -4.99
C CYS A 72 8.38 19.22 -4.08
N TYR A 73 8.28 20.19 -3.17
CA TYR A 73 7.08 20.45 -2.36
C TYR A 73 6.22 21.62 -2.90
N GLY A 74 6.58 22.19 -4.04
CA GLY A 74 5.82 23.27 -4.71
C GLY A 74 6.39 24.68 -4.51
N TYR A 75 7.60 24.84 -3.99
CA TYR A 75 8.20 26.17 -3.84
C TYR A 75 8.56 26.78 -5.20
N SER A 76 8.28 28.08 -5.37
CA SER A 76 8.38 28.73 -6.69
C SER A 76 9.80 29.14 -7.09
N ARG A 77 10.73 29.23 -6.14
CA ARG A 77 12.12 29.63 -6.41
C ARG A 77 12.99 28.37 -6.57
N PRO A 78 14.01 28.40 -7.46
CA PRO A 78 14.89 27.25 -7.69
C PRO A 78 15.94 27.12 -6.58
N THR A 79 15.52 26.91 -5.34
CA THR A 79 16.41 26.78 -4.16
C THR A 79 16.97 25.37 -4.00
N SER A 80 16.35 24.36 -4.61
CA SER A 80 16.70 22.95 -4.40
C SER A 80 16.79 22.09 -5.67
N PRO A 81 17.34 22.57 -6.81
CA PRO A 81 17.25 21.87 -8.10
C PRO A 81 17.80 20.44 -8.09
N CYS A 82 18.86 20.16 -7.30
CA CYS A 82 19.40 18.81 -7.15
C CYS A 82 18.43 17.88 -6.41
N MET A 83 17.88 18.33 -5.27
CA MET A 83 16.87 17.57 -4.52
C MET A 83 15.58 17.39 -5.31
N ASP A 84 15.20 18.39 -6.10
CA ASP A 84 14.00 18.35 -6.95
C ASP A 84 14.13 17.32 -8.08
N SER A 85 15.35 17.15 -8.62
CA SER A 85 15.63 16.08 -9.59
C SER A 85 15.54 14.72 -8.91
N LEU A 86 16.17 14.56 -7.74
CA LEU A 86 16.15 13.30 -7.00
C LEU A 86 14.72 12.88 -6.64
N ALA A 87 13.90 13.81 -6.15
CA ALA A 87 12.51 13.53 -5.78
C ALA A 87 11.61 13.13 -6.96
N ARG A 88 12.00 13.42 -8.21
CA ARG A 88 11.25 13.03 -9.42
C ARG A 88 11.55 11.60 -9.84
N ASP A 89 12.80 11.18 -9.69
CA ASP A 89 13.31 9.92 -10.21
C ASP A 89 13.28 8.80 -9.15
N GLU A 90 13.11 9.16 -7.87
CA GLU A 90 13.16 8.25 -6.72
C GLU A 90 11.86 8.18 -5.91
N ILE A 91 11.85 7.32 -4.88
CA ILE A 91 10.76 7.26 -3.91
C ILE A 91 10.73 8.55 -3.07
N PHE A 92 9.63 9.28 -3.18
CA PHE A 92 9.42 10.55 -2.49
C PHE A 92 8.29 10.48 -1.44
N PHE A 93 8.63 10.73 -0.17
CA PHE A 93 7.68 10.79 0.93
C PHE A 93 7.13 12.21 1.11
N LYS A 94 5.87 12.43 0.71
CA LYS A 94 5.18 13.73 0.83
C LYS A 94 4.88 14.13 2.28
N ASN A 95 4.72 13.15 3.17
CA ASN A 95 4.33 13.34 4.56
C ASN A 95 5.38 12.71 5.47
N SER A 96 6.47 13.43 5.72
CA SER A 96 7.51 13.06 6.68
C SER A 96 7.59 14.13 7.76
N TYR A 97 7.64 13.71 9.03
CA TYR A 97 7.59 14.60 10.18
C TYR A 97 8.80 14.36 11.07
N SER A 98 9.38 15.45 11.57
CA SER A 98 10.34 15.35 12.67
C SER A 98 9.60 15.01 13.96
N HIS A 99 10.18 14.12 14.77
CA HIS A 99 9.65 13.77 16.09
C HIS A 99 9.77 14.92 17.10
N THR A 100 10.60 15.92 16.82
CA THR A 100 10.84 17.08 17.69
C THR A 100 11.50 18.23 16.91
N SER A 101 11.34 19.47 17.38
CA SER A 101 11.89 20.66 16.73
C SER A 101 13.34 20.98 17.14
N TRP A 102 13.97 20.15 17.97
CA TRP A 102 15.34 20.38 18.44
C TRP A 102 16.32 19.37 17.84
N THR A 103 17.43 19.88 17.29
CA THR A 103 18.46 19.08 16.59
C THR A 103 18.95 17.90 17.41
N LYS A 104 19.28 18.08 18.71
CA LYS A 104 19.83 17.02 19.56
C LYS A 104 18.91 15.78 19.63
N PRO A 105 17.66 15.89 20.13
CA PRO A 105 16.77 14.74 20.20
C PRO A 105 16.26 14.27 18.82
N SER A 106 16.20 15.16 17.82
CA SER A 106 15.82 14.76 16.45
C SER A 106 16.83 13.81 15.83
N VAL A 107 18.12 14.15 15.87
CA VAL A 107 19.19 13.30 15.35
C VAL A 107 19.34 12.01 16.16
N ALA A 108 19.23 12.09 17.49
CA ALA A 108 19.23 10.89 18.34
C ALA A 108 18.11 9.92 17.97
N THR A 109 16.92 10.42 17.64
CA THR A 109 15.79 9.58 17.18
C THR A 109 16.13 8.84 15.88
N ILE A 110 16.77 9.51 14.90
CA ILE A 110 17.16 8.89 13.63
C ILE A 110 18.15 7.73 13.86
N LEU A 111 19.11 7.90 14.76
CA LEU A 111 20.18 6.92 14.98
C LEU A 111 19.79 5.77 15.92
N THR A 112 18.88 6.02 16.85
CA THR A 112 18.44 5.00 17.82
C THR A 112 17.16 4.29 17.41
N SER A 113 16.41 4.85 16.45
CA SER A 113 15.05 4.43 16.11
C SER A 113 14.09 4.43 17.32
N LEU A 114 14.38 5.26 18.34
CA LEU A 114 13.55 5.41 19.54
C LEU A 114 12.89 6.78 19.57
N TYR A 115 11.69 6.87 20.13
CA TYR A 115 11.03 8.16 20.35
C TYR A 115 11.80 9.04 21.34
N PRO A 116 11.69 10.38 21.25
CA PRO A 116 12.31 11.31 22.19
C PRO A 116 12.04 10.99 23.66
N SER A 117 10.86 10.47 24.00
CA SER A 117 10.50 10.09 25.37
C SER A 117 11.35 8.96 25.97
N VAL A 118 12.15 8.26 25.17
CA VAL A 118 12.96 7.10 25.60
C VAL A 118 14.45 7.42 25.68
N HIS A 119 14.96 8.34 24.86
CA HIS A 119 16.41 8.63 24.74
C HIS A 119 16.82 10.04 25.20
N THR A 120 15.90 10.82 25.76
CA THR A 120 16.15 12.21 26.20
C THR A 120 16.09 12.37 27.70
#